data_AF-A0A5R2ND27-F1
#
_entry.id   AF-A0A5R2ND27-F1
#
_cell.length_a   1.000
_cell.length_b   1.000
_cell.length_c   1.000
_cell.angle_alpha   90.00
_cell.angle_beta   90.00
_cell.angle_gamma   90.00
#
_symmetry.space_group_name_H-M   'P 1'
#
loop_
_entity.id
_entity.type
_entity.pdbx_description
1 polymer ?
#
loop_
_entity_poly.entity_id
_entity_poly.type
_entity_poly.pdbx_seq_one_letter_code
_entity_poly.pdbx_strand_id
1 'polypeptide(L)'
;MAKGNHKRVRGKPQAHSLLEHYQPIDGVVDEMVDASGNPRPVWKHFVEALDELGAEKLGQRFARADQYLRDAGVYYRVYDKAGANEREWPLAHIPVLIEDSEWQAISAGLVQRADLFEEIVADIHGQNRLIDKGI
;
A
#
# COMPACT_ATOMS: atom_id res chain seq x y z
N MET A 1 -25.85 -23.73 48.65
CA MET A 1 -25.12 -24.49 47.60
C MET A 1 -25.46 -23.88 46.24
N ALA A 2 -24.77 -22.81 45.83
CA ALA A 2 -24.99 -22.18 44.53
C ALA A 2 -23.63 -22.12 43.81
N LYS A 3 -23.45 -22.96 42.79
CA LYS A 3 -22.25 -22.95 41.93
C LYS A 3 -22.58 -22.15 40.67
N GLY A 4 -22.23 -20.88 40.67
CA GLY A 4 -22.23 -20.02 39.48
C GLY A 4 -21.07 -20.40 38.57
N ASN A 5 -21.39 -20.87 37.37
CA ASN A 5 -20.41 -21.32 36.38
C ASN A 5 -19.79 -20.09 35.68
N HIS A 6 -18.65 -19.60 36.17
CA HIS A 6 -17.88 -18.57 35.46
C HIS A 6 -17.21 -19.22 34.25
N LYS A 7 -17.79 -19.02 33.06
CA LYS A 7 -17.10 -19.20 31.78
C LYS A 7 -15.90 -18.23 31.77
N ARG A 8 -14.72 -18.75 32.10
CA ARG A 8 -13.45 -18.06 31.83
C ARG A 8 -13.32 -17.92 30.32
N VAL A 9 -13.57 -16.71 29.81
CA VAL A 9 -13.12 -16.30 28.48
C VAL A 9 -11.60 -16.41 28.50
N ARG A 10 -11.06 -17.41 27.81
CA ARG A 10 -9.61 -17.56 27.64
C ARG A 10 -9.14 -16.35 26.82
N GLY A 11 -8.55 -15.36 27.49
CA GLY A 11 -7.77 -14.33 26.81
C GLY A 11 -6.63 -15.02 26.05
N LYS A 12 -6.57 -14.79 24.73
CA LYS A 12 -5.41 -15.18 23.92
C LYS A 12 -4.15 -14.51 24.52
N PRO A 13 -2.98 -15.17 24.50
CA PRO A 13 -1.74 -14.53 24.92
C PRO A 13 -1.53 -13.29 24.04
N GLN A 14 -1.35 -12.13 24.68
CA GLN A 14 -1.13 -10.86 24.01
C GLN A 14 0.29 -10.90 23.42
N ALA A 15 0.41 -11.44 22.21
CA ALA A 15 1.57 -11.24 21.38
C ALA A 15 1.65 -9.73 21.08
N HIS A 16 2.84 -9.16 21.18
CA HIS A 16 3.13 -7.76 20.85
C HIS A 16 2.42 -7.35 19.58
N SER A 17 1.63 -6.27 19.63
CA SER A 17 1.00 -5.74 18.43
C SER A 17 2.08 -5.10 17.55
N LEU A 18 2.04 -5.34 16.24
CA LEU A 18 2.96 -4.74 15.26
C LEU A 18 3.04 -3.22 15.37
N LEU A 19 1.99 -2.59 15.90
CA LEU A 19 1.90 -1.14 16.03
C LEU A 19 2.33 -0.60 17.39
N GLU A 20 2.75 -1.46 18.33
CA GLU A 20 3.14 -1.05 19.69
C GLU A 20 4.26 0.01 19.70
N HIS A 21 5.13 0.00 18.69
CA HIS A 21 6.22 0.96 18.51
C HIS A 21 6.10 1.80 17.24
N TYR A 22 4.96 1.74 16.56
CA TYR A 22 4.74 2.53 15.34
C TYR A 22 4.47 3.99 15.70
N GLN A 23 5.26 4.89 15.13
CA GLN A 23 5.07 6.33 15.31
C GLN A 23 4.92 7.00 13.94
N PRO A 24 3.74 7.57 13.66
CA PRO A 24 3.55 8.44 12.49
C PRO A 24 4.54 9.60 12.50
N ILE A 25 4.86 10.08 11.31
CA ILE A 25 5.72 11.26 11.17
C ILE A 25 4.91 12.50 11.52
N ASP A 26 5.42 13.30 12.46
CA ASP A 26 4.76 14.55 12.90
C ASP A 26 4.47 15.47 11.70
N GLY A 27 3.21 15.90 11.58
CA GLY A 27 2.75 16.80 10.53
C GLY A 27 2.50 16.13 9.17
N VAL A 28 2.67 14.82 9.05
CA VAL A 28 2.37 14.04 7.82
C VAL A 28 1.14 13.18 8.05
N VAL A 29 0.25 13.13 7.05
CA VAL A 29 -0.90 12.23 7.10
C VAL A 29 -0.42 10.80 6.90
N ASP A 30 -0.82 9.93 7.82
CA ASP A 30 -0.53 8.51 7.76
C ASP A 30 -1.70 7.74 7.13
N GLU A 31 -1.39 6.86 6.18
CA GLU A 31 -2.37 6.04 5.46
C GLU A 31 -2.84 4.83 6.27
N MET A 32 -2.07 4.39 7.28
CA MET A 32 -2.38 3.21 8.08
C MET A 32 -3.08 3.58 9.39
N VAL A 33 -2.62 4.64 10.07
CA VAL A 33 -3.17 5.08 11.36
C VAL A 33 -3.78 6.47 11.32
N ASP A 34 -4.72 6.74 12.22
CA ASP A 34 -5.31 8.06 12.41
C ASP A 34 -4.43 8.97 13.31
N ALA A 35 -4.85 10.22 13.49
CA ALA A 35 -4.15 11.19 14.33
C ALA A 35 -4.07 10.79 15.82
N SER A 36 -4.85 9.79 16.26
CA SER A 36 -4.80 9.22 17.60
C SER A 36 -3.91 7.97 17.68
N GLY A 37 -3.27 7.58 16.57
CA GLY A 37 -2.42 6.39 16.46
C GLY A 37 -3.19 5.08 16.29
N ASN A 38 -4.51 5.12 16.06
CA ASN A 38 -5.30 3.90 15.86
C ASN A 38 -5.30 3.50 14.38
N PRO A 39 -5.29 2.18 14.05
CA PRO A 39 -5.45 1.74 12.67
C PRO A 39 -6.75 2.24 12.07
N ARG A 40 -6.66 2.80 10.86
CA ARG A 40 -7.83 3.15 10.05
C ARG A 40 -8.65 1.89 9.73
N PRO A 41 -9.97 2.01 9.53
CA PRO A 41 -10.86 0.86 9.36
C PRO A 41 -10.38 -0.16 8.32
N VAL A 42 -9.94 0.30 7.14
CA VAL A 42 -9.43 -0.55 6.05
C VAL A 42 -8.21 -1.39 6.45
N TRP A 43 -7.43 -0.92 7.42
CA TRP A 43 -6.20 -1.57 7.88
C TRP A 43 -6.39 -2.55 9.04
N LYS A 44 -7.49 -2.44 9.80
CA LYS A 44 -7.69 -3.23 11.03
C LYS A 44 -7.52 -4.73 10.82
N HIS A 45 -8.27 -5.30 9.87
CA HIS A 45 -8.23 -6.73 9.63
C HIS A 45 -6.88 -7.20 9.07
N PHE A 46 -6.23 -6.35 8.27
CA PHE A 46 -4.92 -6.66 7.70
C PHE A 46 -3.85 -6.71 8.80
N VAL A 47 -3.81 -5.71 9.68
CA VAL A 47 -2.87 -5.67 10.82
C VAL A 47 -3.11 -6.84 11.76
N GLU A 48 -4.37 -7.14 12.10
CA GLU A 48 -4.72 -8.30 12.93
C GLU A 48 -4.22 -9.61 12.32
N ALA A 49 -4.36 -9.79 11.00
CA ALA A 49 -3.88 -10.97 10.31
C ALA A 49 -2.35 -11.08 10.31
N LEU A 50 -1.63 -9.95 10.24
CA LEU A 50 -0.17 -9.92 10.36
C LEU A 50 0.29 -10.22 11.79
N ASP A 51 -0.39 -9.66 12.80
CA ASP A 51 -0.16 -9.95 14.22
C ASP A 51 -0.33 -11.45 14.50
N GLU A 52 -1.40 -12.06 13.99
CA GLU A 52 -1.66 -13.50 14.14
C GLU A 52 -0.63 -14.39 13.41
N LEU A 53 -0.05 -13.90 12.31
CA LEU A 53 0.98 -14.62 11.56
C LEU A 53 2.31 -14.67 12.32
N GLY A 54 2.67 -13.56 12.97
CA GLY A 54 3.91 -13.40 13.74
C GLY A 54 5.16 -13.15 12.88
N ALA A 55 6.17 -12.53 13.50
CA ALA A 55 7.35 -12.01 12.82
C ALA A 55 8.14 -13.06 12.01
N GLU A 56 8.29 -14.28 12.55
CA GLU A 56 9.05 -15.35 11.88
C GLU A 56 8.43 -15.74 10.53
N LYS A 57 7.12 -16.04 10.54
CA LYS A 57 6.41 -16.43 9.31
C LYS A 57 6.29 -15.26 8.34
N LEU A 58 6.15 -14.04 8.84
CA LEU A 58 6.14 -12.84 8.01
C LEU A 58 7.47 -12.69 7.26
N GLY A 59 8.60 -12.81 7.97
CA GLY A 59 9.94 -12.80 7.37
C GLY A 59 10.14 -13.90 6.32
N GLN A 60 9.65 -15.12 6.58
CA GLN A 60 9.69 -16.22 5.60
C GLN A 60 8.87 -15.90 4.34
N ARG A 61 7.69 -15.28 4.49
CA ARG A 61 6.87 -14.87 3.34
C ARG A 61 7.52 -13.75 2.54
N PHE A 62 8.14 -12.78 3.20
CA PHE A 62 8.86 -11.69 2.53
C PHE A 62 10.05 -12.21 1.73
N ALA A 63 10.89 -13.05 2.34
CA ALA A 63 12.02 -13.68 1.65
C ALA A 63 11.58 -14.52 0.43
N ARG A 64 10.42 -15.19 0.53
CA ARG A 64 9.85 -15.94 -0.59
C ARG A 64 9.34 -15.03 -1.71
N ALA A 65 8.75 -13.88 -1.37
CA ALA A 65 8.33 -12.89 -2.36
C ALA A 65 9.54 -12.30 -3.11
N ASP A 66 10.62 -12.01 -2.38
CA ASP A 66 11.88 -11.52 -2.98
C ASP A 66 12.50 -12.57 -3.91
N GLN A 67 12.52 -13.83 -3.48
CA GLN A 67 13.02 -14.92 -4.31
C GLN A 67 12.18 -15.07 -5.59
N TYR A 68 10.86 -14.98 -5.47
CA TYR A 68 9.97 -15.05 -6.64
C TYR A 68 10.25 -13.95 -7.65
N LEU A 69 10.47 -12.70 -7.20
CA LEU A 69 10.82 -11.59 -8.09
C LEU A 69 12.14 -11.80 -8.83
N ARG A 70 13.17 -12.30 -8.12
CA ARG A 70 14.45 -12.67 -8.73
C ARG A 70 14.27 -13.76 -9.78
N ASP A 71 13.54 -14.82 -9.45
CA ASP A 71 13.32 -15.96 -10.34
C ASP A 71 12.47 -15.58 -11.57
N ALA A 72 11.56 -14.63 -11.42
CA ALA A 72 10.72 -14.11 -12.51
C ALA A 72 11.48 -13.17 -13.47
N GLY A 73 12.75 -12.85 -13.18
CA GLY A 73 13.55 -11.99 -14.04
C GLY A 73 13.21 -10.50 -13.96
N VAL A 74 12.54 -10.07 -12.88
CA VAL A 74 12.11 -8.67 -12.71
C VAL A 74 13.27 -7.84 -12.17
N TYR A 75 14.00 -7.22 -13.09
CA TYR A 75 15.13 -6.33 -12.80
C TYR A 75 14.95 -4.99 -13.48
N TYR A 76 15.48 -3.92 -12.89
CA TYR A 76 15.63 -2.65 -13.60
C TYR A 76 17.10 -2.41 -13.94
N ARG A 77 17.33 -1.89 -15.15
CA ARG A 77 18.69 -1.59 -15.62
C ARG A 77 19.15 -0.26 -15.03
N VAL A 78 20.28 -0.29 -14.34
CA VAL A 78 20.99 0.92 -13.94
C VAL A 78 22.15 1.10 -14.90
N TYR A 79 22.18 2.24 -15.57
CA TYR A 79 23.31 2.66 -16.37
C TYR A 79 24.19 3.57 -15.51
N ASP A 80 25.30 3.03 -15.00
CA ASP A 80 26.30 3.82 -14.29
C ASP A 80 27.60 3.93 -15.11
N LYS A 81 28.59 4.67 -14.58
CA LYS A 81 29.87 4.89 -15.27
C LYS A 81 30.72 3.61 -15.40
N ALA A 82 30.38 2.53 -14.68
CA ALA A 82 31.07 1.25 -14.71
C ALA A 82 30.40 0.22 -15.65
N GLY A 83 29.18 0.47 -16.13
CA GLY A 83 28.49 -0.36 -17.11
C GLY A 83 26.98 -0.45 -16.90
N ALA A 84 26.32 -1.36 -17.62
CA ALA A 84 24.95 -1.74 -17.34
C ALA A 84 24.96 -2.77 -16.19
N ASN A 85 24.47 -2.35 -15.02
CA ASN A 85 24.28 -3.23 -13.87
C ASN A 85 22.79 -3.55 -13.72
N GLU A 86 22.47 -4.81 -13.43
CA GLU A 86 21.12 -5.24 -13.09
C GLU A 86 20.91 -5.08 -11.58
N ARG A 87 19.82 -4.42 -11.18
CA ARG A 87 19.43 -4.29 -9.78
C ARG A 87 18.06 -4.92 -9.56
N GLU A 88 17.93 -5.63 -8.44
CA GLU A 88 16.67 -6.20 -7.98
C GLU A 88 15.59 -5.12 -7.89
N TRP A 89 14.40 -5.44 -8.38
CA TRP A 89 13.26 -4.55 -8.27
C TRP A 89 12.84 -4.41 -6.79
N PRO A 90 12.80 -3.19 -6.23
CA PRO A 90 12.40 -3.01 -4.84
C PRO A 90 10.91 -3.28 -4.68
N LEU A 91 10.55 -4.37 -4.01
CA LEU A 91 9.18 -4.68 -3.64
C LEU A 91 8.85 -4.09 -2.26
N ALA A 92 7.71 -3.40 -2.17
CA ALA A 92 7.08 -3.12 -0.88
C ALA A 92 6.23 -4.34 -0.49
N HIS A 93 6.63 -5.06 0.56
CA HIS A 93 5.89 -6.24 1.01
C HIS A 93 4.55 -5.90 1.67
N ILE A 94 4.45 -4.70 2.25
CA ILE A 94 3.22 -4.17 2.80
C ILE A 94 2.52 -3.33 1.72
N PRO A 95 1.30 -3.71 1.31
CA PRO A 95 0.55 -2.94 0.32
C PRO A 95 0.04 -1.63 0.93
N VAL A 96 -0.26 -0.64 0.10
CA VAL A 96 -1.12 0.48 0.51
C VAL A 96 -2.57 0.03 0.33
N LEU A 97 -3.35 0.03 1.41
CA LEU A 97 -4.77 -0.31 1.37
C LEU A 97 -5.60 0.95 1.13
N ILE A 98 -6.49 0.89 0.15
CA ILE A 98 -7.41 1.98 -0.22
C ILE A 98 -8.83 1.43 -0.09
N GLU A 99 -9.73 2.21 0.52
CA GLU A 99 -11.14 1.80 0.62
C GLU A 99 -11.81 1.77 -0.75
N ASP A 100 -12.75 0.85 -0.96
CA ASP A 100 -13.42 0.67 -2.25
C ASP A 100 -14.12 1.96 -2.72
N SER A 101 -14.83 2.67 -1.83
CA SER A 101 -15.49 3.92 -2.16
C SER A 101 -14.50 5.04 -2.53
N GLU A 102 -13.33 5.06 -1.89
CA GLU A 102 -12.27 6.00 -2.23
C GLU A 102 -11.67 5.67 -3.60
N TRP A 103 -11.39 4.39 -3.86
CA TRP A 103 -10.88 3.93 -5.14
C TRP A 103 -11.85 4.22 -6.29
N GLN A 104 -13.15 4.07 -6.08
CA GLN A 104 -14.17 4.45 -7.07
C GLN A 104 -14.09 5.93 -7.46
N ALA A 105 -13.93 6.82 -6.47
CA ALA A 105 -13.80 8.25 -6.74
C ALA A 105 -12.47 8.59 -7.45
N ILE A 106 -11.36 7.99 -7.00
CA ILE A 106 -10.03 8.19 -7.61
C ILE A 106 -10.05 7.71 -9.06
N SER A 107 -10.51 6.49 -9.31
CA SER A 107 -10.54 5.89 -10.64
C SER A 107 -11.42 6.68 -11.61
N ALA A 108 -12.61 7.13 -11.19
CA ALA A 108 -13.45 8.00 -12.01
C ALA A 108 -12.72 9.31 -12.39
N GLY A 109 -12.04 9.94 -11.43
CA GLY A 109 -11.25 11.14 -11.68
C GLY A 109 -9.99 10.91 -12.52
N LEU A 110 -9.40 9.72 -12.48
CA LEU A 110 -8.28 9.34 -13.34
C LEU A 110 -8.73 9.12 -14.79
N VAL A 111 -9.84 8.41 -15.00
CA VAL A 111 -10.42 8.20 -16.34
C VAL A 111 -10.76 9.54 -16.99
N GLN A 112 -11.47 10.41 -16.28
CA GLN A 112 -11.82 11.75 -16.78
C GLN A 112 -10.57 12.55 -17.21
N ARG A 113 -9.48 12.51 -16.43
CA ARG A 113 -8.25 13.23 -16.76
C ARG A 113 -7.50 12.60 -17.93
N ALA A 114 -7.51 11.28 -18.04
CA ALA A 114 -6.93 10.58 -19.18
C ALA A 114 -7.64 10.98 -20.48
N ASP A 115 -8.98 11.00 -20.47
CA ASP A 115 -9.79 11.44 -21.63
C ASP A 115 -9.50 12.90 -21.98
N LEU A 116 -9.42 13.78 -20.97
CA LEU A 116 -9.06 15.18 -21.18
C LEU A 116 -7.67 15.34 -21.81
N PHE A 117 -6.67 14.58 -21.33
CA PHE A 117 -5.32 14.66 -21.86
C PHE A 117 -5.24 14.12 -23.30
N GLU A 118 -5.98 13.06 -23.63
CA GLU A 118 -6.07 12.55 -25.00
C GLU A 118 -6.61 13.64 -25.94
N GLU A 119 -7.71 14.30 -25.57
CA GLU A 119 -8.29 15.37 -26.38
C GLU A 119 -7.38 16.59 -26.52
N ILE A 120 -6.65 16.96 -25.46
CA ILE A 120 -5.65 18.05 -25.52
C ILE A 120 -4.52 17.69 -26.48
N VAL A 121 -3.98 16.48 -26.39
CA VAL A 121 -2.90 16.01 -27.27
C VAL A 121 -3.39 15.97 -28.72
N ALA A 122 -4.60 15.47 -28.96
CA ALA A 122 -5.21 15.44 -30.28
C ALA A 122 -5.44 16.84 -30.88
N ASP A 123 -5.85 17.82 -30.06
CA ASP A 123 -6.01 19.20 -30.53
C ASP A 123 -4.67 19.86 -30.87
N ILE A 124 -3.65 19.71 -30.01
CA ILE A 124 -2.30 20.27 -30.21
C ILE A 124 -1.60 19.70 -31.46
N HIS A 125 -1.86 18.43 -31.77
CA HIS A 125 -1.33 17.82 -32.99
C HIS A 125 -2.26 17.91 -34.19
N GLY A 126 -3.43 18.51 -34.02
CA GLY A 126 -4.48 18.64 -35.03
C GLY A 126 -4.79 20.09 -35.35
N GLN A 127 -5.96 20.54 -34.90
CA GLN A 127 -6.53 21.84 -35.29
C GLN A 127 -5.99 23.02 -34.48
N ASN A 128 -5.27 22.79 -33.38
CA ASN A 128 -4.72 23.82 -32.49
C ASN A 128 -5.77 24.83 -31.99
N ARG A 129 -7.00 24.38 -31.72
CA ARG A 129 -8.09 25.27 -31.29
C ARG A 129 -7.85 25.83 -29.89
N LEU A 130 -7.22 25.07 -29.01
CA LEU A 130 -6.86 25.50 -27.66
C LEU A 130 -5.87 26.67 -27.73
N ILE A 131 -4.84 26.53 -28.56
CA ILE A 131 -3.83 27.57 -28.80
C ILE A 131 -4.46 28.81 -29.44
N ASP A 132 -5.29 28.64 -30.47
CA ASP A 132 -5.99 29.76 -31.14
C ASP A 132 -6.87 30.55 -30.16
N LYS A 133 -7.49 29.86 -29.19
CA LYS A 133 -8.32 30.46 -28.13
C LYS A 133 -7.52 30.98 -26.93
N GLY A 134 -6.22 30.67 -26.84
CA GLY A 134 -5.35 31.08 -25.74
C GLY A 134 -5.71 30.45 -24.39
N ILE A 135 -6.21 29.20 -24.40
CA ILE A 135 -6.54 28.41 -23.19
C ILE A 135 -5.70 27.14 -23.17
#